data_AF-A0A0A8K258-F1
#
_entry.id   AF-A0A0A8K258-F1
#
_cell.length_a   1.000
_cell.length_b   1.000
_cell.length_c   1.000
_cell.angle_alpha   90.00
_cell.angle_beta   90.00
_cell.angle_gamma   90.00
#
_symmetry.space_group_name_H-M   'P 1'
#
loop_
_entity.id
_entity.type
_entity.pdbx_description
1 polymer ?
#
loop_
_entity_poly.entity_id
_entity_poly.type
_entity_poly.pdbx_seq_one_letter_code
_entity_poly.pdbx_strand_id
1 'polypeptide(L)'
;MFAKLGAIAAATAVSLHPLPAQASESVYDCRFDPGASPLTWVTIRHDDIARQTGVSASHFVAGDVAVGLATKDLGREIEFRHEVRNAGQLVNISSYRIDTVSGRATGNVELYGEDGNFIRGGPIPVEGHCKISTSQVATSKQIARAASNEVCHEDNSPTQFVDSQRYCASSILPQQGGKTYGPKNLFWGPEGAAWCEGVAGNGEGESIRIETAPAVSVYAVVIRNGYQRSASTFSNNGRVEVVEIEAAGRKERYTLRDDPGSQRLALSQPAKAATITVRIVSVYPGARYADTCLSGLLLDLEGF
;
A
#
# COMPACT_ATOMS: atom_id res chain seq x y z
N MET A 1 4.94 46.51 -62.58
CA MET A 1 5.10 46.30 -61.12
C MET A 1 4.37 45.01 -60.75
N PHE A 2 4.90 44.22 -59.81
CA PHE A 2 4.26 42.99 -59.35
C PHE A 2 3.21 43.28 -58.28
N ALA A 3 2.01 42.72 -58.44
CA ALA A 3 1.00 42.62 -57.38
C ALA A 3 1.06 41.20 -56.77
N LYS A 4 0.98 41.09 -55.45
CA LYS A 4 1.15 39.81 -54.73
C LYS A 4 -0.15 39.00 -54.76
N LEU A 5 -0.05 37.68 -54.98
CA LEU A 5 -1.10 36.76 -54.56
C LEU A 5 -1.10 36.66 -53.02
N GLY A 6 -2.27 36.81 -52.41
CA GLY A 6 -2.50 36.41 -51.01
C GLY A 6 -3.18 35.04 -50.99
N ALA A 7 -2.56 34.05 -50.36
CA ALA A 7 -3.17 32.73 -50.20
C ALA A 7 -4.16 32.75 -49.04
N ILE A 8 -5.41 32.35 -49.29
CA ILE A 8 -6.41 32.13 -48.25
C ILE A 8 -6.25 30.68 -47.76
N ALA A 9 -5.73 30.52 -46.54
CA ALA A 9 -5.62 29.20 -45.91
C ALA A 9 -7.00 28.75 -45.41
N ALA A 10 -7.57 27.70 -46.01
CA ALA A 10 -8.78 27.07 -45.53
C ALA A 10 -8.49 26.25 -44.26
N ALA A 11 -9.02 26.68 -43.11
CA ALA A 11 -8.86 25.95 -41.85
C ALA A 11 -9.84 24.77 -41.80
N THR A 12 -9.35 23.57 -42.11
CA THR A 12 -10.11 22.32 -41.91
C THR A 12 -10.26 22.03 -40.41
N ALA A 13 -11.47 22.19 -39.88
CA ALA A 13 -11.81 21.79 -38.52
C ALA A 13 -11.77 20.26 -38.38
N VAL A 14 -10.66 19.72 -37.89
CA VAL A 14 -10.54 18.29 -37.56
C VAL A 14 -11.40 18.01 -36.33
N SER A 15 -12.52 17.32 -36.53
CA SER A 15 -13.39 16.87 -35.43
C SER A 15 -12.72 15.72 -34.66
N LEU A 16 -11.93 16.09 -33.65
CA LEU A 16 -11.35 15.16 -32.68
C LEU A 16 -12.48 14.44 -31.95
N HIS A 17 -12.71 13.19 -32.33
CA HIS A 17 -13.59 12.30 -31.58
C HIS A 17 -12.91 12.04 -30.22
N PRO A 18 -13.65 12.09 -29.09
CA PRO A 18 -13.08 11.72 -27.80
C PRO A 18 -12.65 10.25 -27.85
N LEU A 19 -11.37 9.99 -27.59
CA LEU A 19 -10.88 8.64 -27.34
C LEU A 19 -11.64 8.04 -26.16
N PRO A 20 -11.97 6.74 -26.18
CA PRO A 20 -12.63 6.10 -25.04
C PRO A 20 -11.73 6.24 -23.81
N ALA A 21 -12.26 6.84 -22.75
CA ALA A 21 -11.50 7.15 -21.55
C ALA A 21 -11.03 5.86 -20.87
N GLN A 22 -9.73 5.59 -21.00
CA GLN A 22 -9.08 4.45 -20.37
C GLN A 22 -9.25 4.55 -18.85
N ALA A 23 -9.56 3.43 -18.20
CA ALA A 23 -9.49 3.34 -16.74
C ALA A 23 -8.05 3.60 -16.28
N SER A 24 -7.89 4.10 -15.06
CA SER A 24 -6.58 4.36 -14.44
C SER A 24 -6.22 3.34 -13.38
N GLU A 25 -7.21 2.78 -12.68
CA GLU A 25 -7.00 1.64 -11.79
C GLU A 25 -8.21 0.69 -11.86
N SER A 26 -7.92 -0.59 -12.01
CA SER A 26 -8.88 -1.70 -12.00
C SER A 26 -8.67 -2.53 -10.74
N VAL A 27 -9.62 -2.48 -9.81
CA VAL A 27 -9.55 -3.17 -8.51
C VAL A 27 -10.53 -4.35 -8.47
N TYR A 28 -10.04 -5.50 -8.01
CA TYR A 28 -10.76 -6.76 -7.89
C TYR A 28 -10.73 -7.18 -6.42
N ASP A 29 -11.81 -6.90 -5.68
CA ASP A 29 -11.89 -7.25 -4.26
C ASP A 29 -12.69 -8.54 -4.07
N CYS A 30 -11.96 -9.64 -3.86
CA CYS A 30 -12.46 -11.01 -3.92
C CYS A 30 -12.71 -11.62 -2.54
N ARG A 31 -13.78 -12.42 -2.45
CA ARG A 31 -14.15 -13.25 -1.30
C ARG A 31 -14.32 -14.70 -1.74
N PHE A 32 -13.87 -15.63 -0.92
CA PHE A 32 -13.90 -17.07 -1.20
C PHE A 32 -14.62 -17.83 -0.09
N ASP A 33 -15.19 -18.98 -0.42
CA ASP A 33 -16.01 -19.73 0.52
C ASP A 33 -15.17 -20.30 1.69
N PRO A 34 -15.56 -20.03 2.95
CA PRO A 34 -14.80 -20.43 4.13
C PRO A 34 -14.82 -21.96 4.30
N GLY A 35 -13.62 -22.55 4.40
CA GLY A 35 -13.42 -23.99 4.56
C GLY A 35 -12.88 -24.70 3.32
N ALA A 36 -13.01 -24.11 2.12
CA ALA A 36 -12.38 -24.62 0.90
C ALA A 36 -11.06 -23.91 0.57
N SER A 37 -10.97 -22.61 0.87
CA SER A 37 -9.84 -21.74 0.53
C SER A 37 -8.98 -21.40 1.76
N PRO A 38 -7.63 -21.47 1.68
CA PRO A 38 -6.73 -20.88 2.65
C PRO A 38 -6.82 -19.34 2.72
N LEU A 39 -7.33 -18.69 1.66
CA LEU A 39 -7.57 -17.25 1.64
C LEU A 39 -9.08 -16.96 1.69
N THR A 40 -9.54 -16.29 2.74
CA THR A 40 -10.94 -15.84 2.85
C THR A 40 -11.21 -14.58 2.01
N TRP A 41 -10.19 -13.74 1.81
CA TRP A 41 -10.21 -12.62 0.89
C TRP A 41 -8.86 -12.39 0.20
N VAL A 42 -8.92 -11.80 -1.00
CA VAL A 42 -7.80 -11.28 -1.79
C VAL A 42 -8.26 -9.99 -2.47
N THR A 43 -7.44 -8.94 -2.45
CA THR A 43 -7.66 -7.72 -3.23
C THR A 43 -6.53 -7.55 -4.24
N ILE A 44 -6.85 -7.58 -5.54
CA ILE A 44 -5.90 -7.34 -6.64
C ILE A 44 -6.14 -5.94 -7.21
N ARG A 45 -5.07 -5.21 -7.49
CA ARG A 45 -5.09 -3.86 -8.06
C ARG A 45 -4.22 -3.81 -9.29
N HIS A 46 -4.77 -3.41 -10.44
CA HIS A 46 -4.02 -3.17 -11.66
C HIS A 46 -4.06 -1.68 -12.02
N ASP A 47 -2.90 -1.03 -12.04
CA ASP A 47 -2.72 0.30 -12.61
C ASP A 47 -2.56 0.14 -14.13
N ASP A 48 -3.62 0.45 -14.88
CA ASP A 48 -3.68 0.28 -16.33
C ASP A 48 -2.67 1.19 -17.08
N ILE A 49 -2.16 2.24 -16.44
CA ILE A 49 -1.25 3.24 -17.01
C ILE A 49 0.21 2.86 -16.73
N ALA A 50 0.56 2.60 -15.48
CA ALA A 50 1.90 2.18 -15.06
C ALA A 50 2.16 0.68 -15.29
N ARG A 51 1.11 -0.10 -15.60
CA ARG A 51 1.13 -1.58 -15.71
C ARG A 51 1.65 -2.28 -14.45
N GLN A 52 1.50 -1.63 -13.30
CA GLN A 52 1.85 -2.22 -12.00
C GLN A 52 0.65 -2.99 -11.47
N THR A 53 0.92 -4.13 -10.82
CA THR A 53 -0.15 -4.92 -10.21
C THR A 53 0.22 -5.26 -8.76
N GLY A 54 -0.66 -4.89 -7.83
CA GLY A 54 -0.52 -5.18 -6.39
C GLY A 54 -1.52 -6.24 -5.94
N VAL A 55 -1.15 -7.02 -4.92
CA VAL A 55 -2.03 -8.02 -4.30
C VAL A 55 -1.93 -7.87 -2.78
N SER A 56 -3.07 -7.94 -2.10
CA SER A 56 -3.18 -8.11 -0.65
C SER A 56 -4.11 -9.28 -0.35
N ALA A 57 -3.91 -10.01 0.74
CA ALA A 57 -4.68 -11.21 1.04
C ALA A 57 -4.77 -11.53 2.54
N SER A 58 -5.85 -12.21 2.92
CA SER A 58 -6.20 -12.56 4.32
C SER A 58 -5.14 -13.34 5.12
N HIS A 59 -4.30 -14.13 4.45
CA HIS A 59 -3.23 -14.93 5.07
C HIS A 59 -1.90 -14.70 4.33
N PHE A 60 -1.53 -13.44 4.09
CA PHE A 60 -0.12 -13.08 3.91
C PHE A 60 0.49 -12.83 5.29
N VAL A 61 1.07 -13.88 5.88
CA VAL A 61 1.90 -13.77 7.09
C VAL A 61 3.38 -13.62 6.66
N ALA A 62 4.28 -13.27 7.59
CA ALA A 62 5.68 -13.07 7.27
C ALA A 62 6.33 -14.37 6.73
N GLY A 63 6.66 -14.38 5.43
CA GLY A 63 7.20 -15.54 4.71
C GLY A 63 6.31 -16.09 3.59
N ASP A 64 5.03 -15.69 3.52
CA ASP A 64 4.13 -16.06 2.43
C ASP A 64 4.34 -15.17 1.19
N VAL A 65 4.28 -15.75 -0.02
CA VAL A 65 4.63 -15.06 -1.27
C VAL A 65 3.52 -15.19 -2.32
N ALA A 66 3.21 -14.07 -2.97
CA ALA A 66 2.49 -14.05 -4.25
C ALA A 66 3.41 -14.56 -5.37
N VAL A 67 3.56 -15.88 -5.48
CA VAL A 67 4.55 -16.56 -6.35
C VAL A 67 4.25 -16.41 -7.85
N GLY A 68 3.01 -16.09 -8.22
CA GLY A 68 2.67 -15.76 -9.61
C GLY A 68 1.44 -14.86 -9.71
N LEU A 69 1.48 -13.92 -10.66
CA LEU A 69 0.35 -13.09 -11.05
C LEU A 69 0.44 -12.83 -12.55
N ALA A 70 -0.59 -13.21 -13.30
CA ALA A 70 -0.61 -13.11 -14.76
C ALA A 70 -1.98 -12.69 -15.28
N THR A 71 -2.01 -11.68 -16.15
CA THR A 71 -3.18 -11.32 -16.96
C THR A 71 -3.18 -12.15 -18.26
N LYS A 72 -4.20 -12.97 -18.45
CA LYS A 72 -4.41 -13.80 -19.64
C LYS A 72 -5.57 -13.27 -20.49
N ASP A 73 -5.71 -13.82 -21.69
CA ASP A 73 -6.84 -13.59 -22.60
C ASP A 73 -7.19 -12.11 -22.81
N LEU A 74 -6.17 -11.30 -23.13
CA LEU A 74 -6.27 -9.85 -23.32
C LEU A 74 -6.74 -9.08 -22.05
N GLY A 75 -6.41 -9.59 -20.86
CA GLY A 75 -6.80 -9.01 -19.58
C GLY A 75 -8.15 -9.49 -19.06
N ARG A 76 -8.74 -10.52 -19.68
CA ARG A 76 -10.06 -11.08 -19.31
C ARG A 76 -10.01 -12.12 -18.19
N GLU A 77 -8.85 -12.72 -17.94
CA GLU A 77 -8.59 -13.59 -16.79
C GLU A 77 -7.36 -13.06 -16.03
N ILE A 78 -7.46 -12.98 -14.70
CA ILE A 78 -6.30 -12.82 -13.80
C ILE A 78 -6.06 -14.16 -13.10
N GLU A 79 -4.87 -14.73 -13.31
CA GLU A 79 -4.37 -15.88 -12.58
C GLU A 79 -3.45 -15.43 -11.44
N PHE A 80 -3.71 -15.89 -10.23
CA PHE A 80 -2.96 -15.58 -9.02
C PHE A 80 -2.55 -16.88 -8.30
N ARG A 81 -1.28 -17.02 -7.96
CA ARG A 81 -0.70 -18.19 -7.27
C ARG A 81 -0.08 -17.77 -5.93
N HIS A 82 -0.48 -18.47 -4.88
CA HIS A 82 -0.03 -18.30 -3.51
C HIS A 82 0.65 -19.58 -3.03
N GLU A 83 1.80 -19.47 -2.36
CA GLU A 83 2.44 -20.59 -1.65
C GLU A 83 2.46 -20.29 -0.16
N VAL A 84 1.91 -21.19 0.65
CA VAL A 84 1.96 -21.10 2.12
C VAL A 84 3.08 -21.97 2.66
N ARG A 85 3.93 -21.41 3.53
CA ARG A 85 5.10 -22.08 4.09
C ARG A 85 5.13 -22.06 5.61
N ASN A 86 5.28 -23.22 6.24
CA ASN A 86 5.49 -23.36 7.68
C ASN A 86 6.96 -23.72 7.94
N ALA A 87 7.65 -22.91 8.76
CA ALA A 87 9.10 -23.06 9.03
C ALA A 87 9.98 -23.21 7.75
N GLY A 88 9.55 -22.63 6.62
CA GLY A 88 10.20 -22.73 5.30
C GLY A 88 9.72 -23.90 4.43
N GLN A 89 9.14 -24.95 5.03
CA GLN A 89 8.55 -26.08 4.33
C GLN A 89 7.24 -25.69 3.62
N LEU A 90 7.07 -26.15 2.38
CA LEU A 90 5.85 -25.95 1.60
C LEU A 90 4.70 -26.78 2.20
N VAL A 91 3.57 -26.14 2.50
CA VAL A 91 2.38 -26.79 3.06
C VAL A 91 1.24 -26.84 2.04
N ASN A 92 0.98 -25.73 1.36
CA ASN A 92 0.03 -25.70 0.24
C ASN A 92 0.47 -24.75 -0.87
N ILE A 93 -0.09 -25.01 -2.05
CA ILE A 93 -0.13 -24.05 -3.14
C ILE A 93 -1.59 -23.82 -3.50
N SER A 94 -2.02 -22.56 -3.48
CA SER A 94 -3.36 -22.16 -3.89
C SER A 94 -3.28 -21.38 -5.20
N SER A 95 -3.98 -21.84 -6.23
CA SER A 95 -4.04 -21.17 -7.54
C SER A 95 -5.47 -20.71 -7.83
N TYR A 96 -5.64 -19.41 -8.12
CA TYR A 96 -6.91 -18.74 -8.33
C TYR A 96 -6.99 -18.15 -9.74
N ARG A 97 -8.17 -18.17 -10.34
CA ARG A 97 -8.48 -17.52 -11.63
C ARG A 97 -9.74 -16.68 -11.48
N ILE A 98 -9.64 -15.42 -11.88
CA ILE A 98 -10.67 -14.38 -11.74
C ILE A 98 -11.04 -13.88 -13.13
N ASP A 99 -12.31 -14.01 -13.50
CA ASP A 99 -12.90 -13.39 -14.69
C ASP A 99 -13.08 -11.89 -14.43
N THR A 100 -12.37 -11.05 -15.18
CA THR A 100 -12.36 -9.59 -14.98
C THR A 100 -13.60 -8.87 -15.54
N VAL A 101 -14.54 -9.61 -16.14
CA VAL A 101 -15.81 -9.11 -16.66
C VAL A 101 -16.99 -9.57 -15.81
N SER A 102 -17.03 -10.85 -15.41
CA SER A 102 -18.13 -11.38 -14.58
C SER A 102 -17.86 -11.28 -13.07
N GLY A 103 -16.61 -11.08 -12.64
CA GLY A 103 -16.21 -11.12 -11.24
C GLY A 103 -16.26 -12.52 -10.62
N ARG A 104 -16.51 -13.59 -11.39
CA ARG A 104 -16.41 -14.96 -10.87
C ARG A 104 -14.94 -15.27 -10.56
N ALA A 105 -14.68 -15.74 -9.34
CA ALA A 105 -13.41 -16.32 -8.97
C ALA A 105 -13.56 -17.84 -8.80
N THR A 106 -12.56 -18.58 -9.27
CA THR A 106 -12.44 -20.02 -9.06
C THR A 106 -11.00 -20.34 -8.65
N GLY A 107 -10.77 -21.45 -7.97
CA GLY A 107 -9.43 -21.82 -7.55
C GLY A 107 -9.28 -23.30 -7.23
N ASN A 108 -8.05 -23.69 -6.93
CA ASN A 108 -7.64 -25.04 -6.60
C ASN A 108 -6.54 -24.99 -5.53
N VAL A 109 -6.63 -25.85 -4.51
CA VAL A 109 -5.62 -25.98 -3.46
C VAL A 109 -4.90 -27.32 -3.58
N GLU A 110 -3.58 -27.26 -3.78
CA GLU A 110 -2.66 -28.39 -3.80
C GLU A 110 -2.01 -28.52 -2.41
N LEU A 111 -2.08 -29.70 -1.78
CA LEU A 111 -1.56 -29.94 -0.43
C LEU A 111 -0.29 -30.80 -0.46
N TYR A 112 0.67 -30.48 0.42
CA TYR A 112 1.99 -31.13 0.47
C TYR A 112 2.27 -31.71 1.86
N GLY A 113 2.93 -32.86 1.89
CA GLY A 113 3.25 -33.60 3.12
C GLY A 113 4.53 -33.13 3.81
N GLU A 114 4.80 -33.71 4.99
CA GLU A 114 6.05 -33.50 5.74
C GLU A 114 7.29 -34.02 4.99
N ASP A 115 7.10 -34.87 3.97
CA ASP A 115 8.11 -35.34 3.03
C ASP A 115 8.28 -34.44 1.77
N GLY A 116 7.47 -33.38 1.65
CA GLY A 116 7.42 -32.50 0.49
C GLY A 116 6.67 -33.07 -0.73
N ASN A 117 6.06 -34.26 -0.62
CA ASN A 117 5.30 -34.85 -1.73
C ASN A 117 3.83 -34.36 -1.74
N PHE A 118 3.22 -34.38 -2.92
CA PHE A 118 1.82 -34.01 -3.11
C PHE A 118 0.87 -35.05 -2.47
N ILE A 119 -0.03 -34.58 -1.59
CA ILE A 119 -1.03 -35.41 -0.91
C ILE A 119 -2.19 -35.70 -1.87
N ARG A 120 -2.46 -36.99 -2.13
CA ARG A 120 -3.51 -37.42 -3.07
C ARG A 120 -4.92 -37.32 -2.47
N GLY A 121 -5.46 -36.10 -2.41
CA GLY A 121 -6.89 -35.83 -2.21
C GLY A 121 -7.63 -35.33 -3.46
N GLY A 122 -6.90 -35.04 -4.54
CA GLY A 122 -7.35 -34.12 -5.59
C GLY A 122 -7.13 -32.66 -5.16
N PRO A 123 -7.08 -31.69 -6.10
CA PRO A 123 -7.10 -30.29 -5.72
C PRO A 123 -8.45 -29.95 -5.08
N ILE A 124 -8.43 -29.27 -3.94
CA ILE A 124 -9.69 -28.80 -3.32
C ILE A 124 -10.21 -27.63 -4.16
N PRO A 125 -11.41 -27.74 -4.78
CA PRO A 125 -11.96 -26.66 -5.58
C PRO A 125 -12.41 -25.51 -4.68
N VAL A 126 -12.09 -24.30 -5.11
CA VAL A 126 -12.51 -23.05 -4.46
C VAL A 126 -13.44 -22.31 -5.41
N GLU A 127 -14.57 -21.83 -4.91
CA GLU A 127 -15.37 -20.80 -5.57
C GLU A 127 -15.30 -19.48 -4.79
N GLY A 128 -15.58 -18.39 -5.48
CA GLY A 128 -15.58 -17.05 -4.92
C GLY A 128 -16.13 -16.01 -5.89
N HIS A 129 -16.24 -14.78 -5.40
CA HIS A 129 -16.73 -13.65 -6.16
C HIS A 129 -15.89 -12.40 -5.86
N CYS A 130 -15.66 -11.59 -6.89
CA CYS A 130 -14.92 -10.35 -6.82
C CYS A 130 -15.84 -9.17 -7.11
N LYS A 131 -15.89 -8.21 -6.19
CA LYS A 131 -16.42 -6.88 -6.48
C LYS A 131 -15.38 -6.16 -7.35
N ILE A 132 -15.72 -5.95 -8.61
CA ILE A 132 -14.88 -5.21 -9.54
C ILE A 132 -15.25 -3.73 -9.45
N SER A 133 -14.25 -2.87 -9.26
CA SER A 133 -14.39 -1.41 -9.34
C SER A 133 -13.29 -0.83 -10.23
N THR A 134 -13.69 -0.31 -11.38
CA THR A 134 -12.82 0.42 -12.30
C THR A 134 -12.93 1.92 -12.05
N SER A 135 -11.84 2.53 -11.62
CA SER A 135 -11.74 3.97 -11.41
C SER A 135 -11.16 4.63 -12.65
N GLN A 136 -11.96 5.45 -13.33
CA GLN A 136 -11.43 6.55 -14.12
C GLN A 136 -10.99 7.68 -13.17
N VAL A 137 -9.96 8.45 -13.53
CA VAL A 137 -9.58 9.66 -12.78
C VAL A 137 -10.70 10.70 -12.92
N ALA A 138 -11.68 10.64 -12.01
CA ALA A 138 -12.57 11.76 -11.79
C ALA A 138 -11.71 12.96 -11.39
N THR A 139 -11.84 14.08 -12.09
CA THR A 139 -11.21 15.35 -11.73
C THR A 139 -11.87 15.90 -10.48
N SER A 140 -11.44 15.37 -9.33
CA SER A 140 -11.84 15.85 -8.02
C SER A 140 -11.56 17.35 -7.94
N LYS A 141 -12.48 18.10 -7.33
CA LYS A 141 -12.22 19.50 -6.99
C LYS A 141 -11.18 19.53 -5.88
N GLN A 142 -9.90 19.48 -6.27
CA GLN A 142 -8.79 19.82 -5.39
C GLN A 142 -9.04 21.22 -4.84
N ILE A 143 -9.47 21.27 -3.57
CA ILE A 143 -9.35 22.49 -2.77
C ILE A 143 -7.86 22.77 -2.73
N ALA A 144 -7.44 23.91 -3.30
CA ALA A 144 -6.04 24.24 -3.50
C ALA A 144 -5.32 24.32 -2.14
N ARG A 145 -4.72 23.20 -1.74
CA ARG A 145 -3.88 23.09 -0.54
C ARG A 145 -2.66 23.97 -0.74
N ALA A 146 -2.23 24.67 0.31
CA ALA A 146 -0.98 25.42 0.24
C ALA A 146 0.18 24.50 -0.16
N ALA A 147 1.09 24.99 -1.01
CA ALA A 147 2.21 24.22 -1.51
C ALA A 147 3.16 23.84 -0.36
N SER A 148 3.00 22.61 0.12
CA SER A 148 3.89 22.00 1.10
C SER A 148 5.07 21.37 0.38
N ASN A 149 6.24 21.37 1.04
CA ASN A 149 7.43 20.65 0.55
C ASN A 149 7.36 19.14 0.84
N GLU A 150 6.32 18.68 1.54
CA GLU A 150 6.12 17.26 1.85
C GLU A 150 5.97 16.40 0.57
N VAL A 151 6.64 15.25 0.55
CA VAL A 151 6.37 14.21 -0.46
C VAL A 151 5.16 13.40 0.02
N CYS A 152 4.11 13.28 -0.80
CA CYS A 152 2.90 12.55 -0.41
C CYS A 152 2.65 11.31 -1.29
N HIS A 153 2.08 10.26 -0.69
CA HIS A 153 1.37 9.20 -1.38
C HIS A 153 -0.12 9.25 -1.01
N GLU A 154 -0.98 9.14 -2.01
CA GLU A 154 -2.44 9.21 -1.88
C GLU A 154 -3.04 7.86 -2.24
N ASP A 155 -4.00 7.42 -1.44
CA ASP A 155 -4.67 6.13 -1.53
C ASP A 155 -6.18 6.37 -1.53
N ASN A 156 -6.78 6.36 -2.72
CA ASN A 156 -8.22 6.57 -2.92
C ASN A 156 -8.99 5.24 -2.83
N SER A 157 -8.69 4.49 -1.77
CA SER A 157 -9.18 3.13 -1.54
C SER A 157 -10.24 3.11 -0.44
N PRO A 158 -11.53 2.95 -0.79
CA PRO A 158 -12.58 2.88 0.22
C PRO A 158 -12.45 1.61 1.07
N THR A 159 -12.53 1.81 2.38
CA THR A 159 -12.58 0.79 3.44
C THR A 159 -13.91 0.91 4.17
N GLN A 160 -14.08 0.23 5.32
CA GLN A 160 -15.25 0.45 6.18
C GLN A 160 -15.20 1.76 7.01
N PHE A 161 -14.09 2.52 6.95
CA PHE A 161 -13.89 3.74 7.75
C PHE A 161 -13.50 4.99 6.96
N VAL A 162 -12.71 4.84 5.89
CA VAL A 162 -12.29 5.93 4.99
C VAL A 162 -12.69 5.65 3.55
N ASP A 163 -13.10 6.69 2.82
CA ASP A 163 -13.20 6.70 1.35
C ASP A 163 -11.79 6.85 0.72
N SER A 164 -10.93 7.66 1.35
CA SER A 164 -9.52 7.81 0.98
C SER A 164 -8.62 8.23 2.15
N GLN A 165 -7.33 7.97 2.00
CA GLN A 165 -6.28 8.37 2.94
C GLN A 165 -5.03 8.86 2.20
N ARG A 166 -4.21 9.69 2.85
CA ARG A 166 -2.98 10.26 2.23
C ARG A 166 -1.88 10.42 3.26
N TYR A 167 -0.70 9.90 2.96
CA TYR A 167 0.48 9.94 3.81
C TYR A 167 1.50 10.92 3.21
N CYS A 168 1.73 12.05 3.88
CA CYS A 168 2.70 13.07 3.51
C CYS A 168 3.91 13.01 4.45
N ALA A 169 5.12 12.98 3.92
CA ALA A 169 6.38 12.98 4.68
C ALA A 169 7.10 14.32 4.51
N SER A 170 7.61 14.90 5.59
CA SER A 170 8.37 16.17 5.55
C SER A 170 9.63 16.10 4.67
N SER A 171 10.29 14.95 4.64
CA SER A 171 11.37 14.60 3.71
C SER A 171 11.36 13.11 3.39
N ILE A 172 12.18 12.70 2.41
CA ILE A 172 12.45 11.30 2.09
C ILE A 172 13.93 11.11 1.78
N LEU A 173 14.51 9.97 2.17
CA LEU A 173 15.83 9.57 1.69
C LEU A 173 15.78 9.35 0.16
N PRO A 174 16.73 9.89 -0.64
CA PRO A 174 16.78 9.67 -2.08
C PRO A 174 16.89 8.18 -2.44
N GLN A 175 16.38 7.80 -3.62
CA GLN A 175 16.44 6.42 -4.12
C GLN A 175 17.90 5.93 -4.23
N GLN A 176 18.22 4.80 -3.61
CA GLN A 176 19.57 4.21 -3.61
C GLN A 176 19.52 2.69 -3.80
N GLY A 177 20.38 2.13 -4.65
CA GLY A 177 20.50 0.67 -4.83
C GLY A 177 19.20 -0.04 -5.22
N GLY A 178 18.34 0.62 -5.99
CA GLY A 178 17.02 0.10 -6.38
C GLY A 178 15.94 0.20 -5.29
N LYS A 179 16.23 0.81 -4.13
CA LYS A 179 15.28 1.01 -3.03
C LYS A 179 14.76 2.45 -3.04
N THR A 180 13.45 2.61 -2.95
CA THR A 180 12.78 3.88 -2.61
C THR A 180 12.51 3.95 -1.12
N TYR A 181 12.33 5.17 -0.59
CA TYR A 181 12.09 5.42 0.84
C TYR A 181 10.91 6.39 1.09
N GLY A 182 9.95 6.44 0.17
CA GLY A 182 8.80 7.35 0.24
C GLY A 182 7.65 6.85 1.13
N PRO A 183 6.66 7.71 1.46
CA PRO A 183 5.57 7.38 2.38
C PRO A 183 4.69 6.19 1.94
N LYS A 184 4.67 5.84 0.65
CA LYS A 184 4.03 4.58 0.16
C LYS A 184 4.51 3.35 0.94
N ASN A 185 5.78 3.34 1.34
CA ASN A 185 6.41 2.20 2.01
C ASN A 185 5.97 2.01 3.48
N LEU A 186 5.25 2.97 4.07
CA LEU A 186 4.66 2.84 5.39
C LEU A 186 3.44 1.91 5.40
N PHE A 187 2.85 1.65 4.22
CA PHE A 187 1.64 0.85 4.07
C PHE A 187 1.68 0.01 2.76
N TRP A 188 1.53 0.53 1.52
CA TRP A 188 1.63 -0.28 0.26
C TRP A 188 3.09 -0.43 -0.21
N GLY A 189 4.00 -0.73 0.71
CA GLY A 189 5.38 -1.14 0.41
C GLY A 189 5.51 -2.66 0.24
N PRO A 190 6.52 -3.16 -0.50
CA PRO A 190 6.89 -4.56 -0.45
C PRO A 190 7.42 -4.93 0.95
N GLU A 191 7.47 -6.23 1.29
CA GLU A 191 8.00 -6.68 2.58
C GLU A 191 9.44 -6.17 2.80
N GLY A 192 9.71 -5.64 4.00
CA GLY A 192 11.00 -5.01 4.30
C GLY A 192 11.27 -3.73 3.50
N ALA A 193 10.23 -3.00 3.09
CA ALA A 193 10.33 -1.59 2.77
C ALA A 193 10.34 -0.72 4.04
N ALA A 194 10.66 0.56 3.88
CA ALA A 194 10.49 1.59 4.90
C ALA A 194 10.31 2.96 4.23
N TRP A 195 9.64 3.89 4.92
CA TRP A 195 10.00 5.29 4.76
C TRP A 195 11.29 5.54 5.56
N CYS A 196 12.15 6.40 5.05
CA CYS A 196 13.24 7.00 5.80
C CYS A 196 13.27 8.49 5.49
N GLU A 197 13.55 9.33 6.48
CA GLU A 197 13.77 10.76 6.24
C GLU A 197 15.06 11.01 5.44
N GLY A 198 15.23 12.23 4.93
CA GLY A 198 16.37 12.62 4.09
C GLY A 198 16.95 13.97 4.44
N VAL A 199 16.94 14.36 5.72
CA VAL A 199 17.62 15.58 6.19
C VAL A 199 19.07 15.27 6.62
N ALA A 200 19.78 16.27 7.13
CA ALA A 200 21.10 16.07 7.74
C ALA A 200 20.95 16.03 9.28
N GLY A 201 21.43 14.96 9.90
CA GLY A 201 21.15 14.63 11.31
C GLY A 201 20.45 13.28 11.40
N ASN A 202 19.76 12.98 12.52
CA ASN A 202 18.98 11.74 12.64
C ASN A 202 17.48 11.95 12.36
N GLY A 203 17.07 13.11 11.84
CA GLY A 203 15.67 13.40 11.54
C GLY A 203 14.82 13.90 12.71
N GLU A 204 15.41 14.41 13.79
CA GLU A 204 14.65 15.02 14.88
C GLU A 204 13.82 16.21 14.38
N GLY A 205 12.50 16.15 14.59
CA GLY A 205 11.53 17.11 14.06
C GLY A 205 10.82 16.68 12.77
N GLU A 206 11.36 15.71 12.03
CA GLU A 206 10.72 15.16 10.83
C GLU A 206 9.42 14.42 11.18
N SER A 207 8.49 14.36 10.22
CA SER A 207 7.15 13.85 10.49
C SER A 207 6.46 13.21 9.28
N ILE A 208 5.56 12.28 9.59
CA ILE A 208 4.54 11.78 8.69
C ILE A 208 3.20 12.38 9.10
N ARG A 209 2.49 12.94 8.13
CA ARG A 209 1.17 13.52 8.29
C ARG A 209 0.17 12.71 7.49
N ILE A 210 -0.74 12.05 8.20
CA ILE A 210 -1.78 11.17 7.66
C ILE A 210 -3.07 11.98 7.56
N GLU A 211 -3.70 11.96 6.40
CA GLU A 211 -5.00 12.56 6.12
C GLU A 211 -6.03 11.47 5.86
N THR A 212 -7.28 11.72 6.21
CA THR A 212 -8.40 10.80 5.99
C THR A 212 -9.64 11.56 5.54
N ALA A 213 -10.36 10.98 4.57
CA ALA A 213 -11.70 11.40 4.19
C ALA A 213 -12.64 10.19 4.29
N PRO A 214 -13.75 10.24 5.04
CA PRO A 214 -14.12 11.29 6.01
C PRO A 214 -13.20 11.32 7.26
N ALA A 215 -13.48 12.23 8.18
CA ALA A 215 -12.82 12.29 9.49
C ALA A 215 -13.20 11.08 10.36
N VAL A 216 -12.20 10.28 10.74
CA VAL A 216 -12.34 9.02 11.49
C VAL A 216 -12.03 9.17 12.98
N SER A 217 -12.57 8.27 13.80
CA SER A 217 -12.18 8.12 15.21
C SER A 217 -10.93 7.25 15.30
N VAL A 218 -9.78 7.86 15.59
CA VAL A 218 -8.53 7.14 15.85
C VAL A 218 -8.45 6.76 17.33
N TYR A 219 -8.16 5.49 17.62
CA TYR A 219 -7.97 4.97 18.97
C TYR A 219 -6.48 4.81 19.31
N ALA A 220 -5.67 4.40 18.33
CA ALA A 220 -4.22 4.25 18.48
C ALA A 220 -3.50 4.53 17.15
N VAL A 221 -2.19 4.73 17.24
CA VAL A 221 -1.28 4.67 16.09
C VAL A 221 -0.40 3.44 16.24
N VAL A 222 -0.30 2.61 15.19
CA VAL A 222 0.54 1.42 15.18
C VAL A 222 1.79 1.70 14.34
N ILE A 223 2.97 1.55 14.96
CA ILE A 223 4.27 1.88 14.37
C ILE A 223 5.14 0.63 14.28
N ARG A 224 5.79 0.40 13.14
CA ARG A 224 6.92 -0.54 13.00
C ARG A 224 8.22 0.25 12.96
N ASN A 225 8.82 0.40 14.15
CA ASN A 225 9.98 1.27 14.37
C ASN A 225 11.24 0.76 13.65
N GLY A 226 12.04 1.67 13.07
CA GLY A 226 13.28 1.32 12.38
C GLY A 226 13.11 0.67 11.00
N TYR A 227 14.23 0.44 10.31
CA TYR A 227 14.24 -0.25 9.02
C TYR A 227 14.21 -1.78 9.20
N GLN A 228 13.02 -2.35 9.39
CA GLN A 228 12.82 -3.78 9.73
C GLN A 228 12.94 -4.74 8.53
N ARG A 229 13.82 -4.48 7.55
CA ARG A 229 14.12 -5.42 6.45
C ARG A 229 14.99 -6.59 6.90
N SER A 230 15.80 -6.38 7.92
CA SER A 230 16.72 -7.36 8.52
C SER A 230 17.26 -6.81 9.84
N ALA A 231 17.77 -7.67 10.71
CA ALA A 231 18.46 -7.23 11.93
C ALA A 231 19.62 -6.25 11.65
N SER A 232 20.29 -6.39 10.51
CA SER A 232 21.36 -5.49 10.07
C SER A 232 20.85 -4.11 9.64
N THR A 233 19.74 -4.03 8.90
CA THR A 233 19.15 -2.72 8.54
C THR A 233 18.52 -2.02 9.75
N PHE A 234 17.93 -2.78 10.68
CA PHE A 234 17.39 -2.25 11.92
C PHE A 234 18.49 -1.59 12.77
N SER A 235 19.63 -2.25 13.01
CA SER A 235 20.70 -1.70 13.86
C SER A 235 21.57 -0.63 13.18
N ASN A 236 21.74 -0.67 11.85
CA ASN A 236 22.59 0.29 11.15
C ASN A 236 21.92 1.66 10.91
N ASN A 237 20.58 1.73 10.83
CA ASN A 237 19.81 2.95 10.61
C ASN A 237 19.18 3.51 11.90
N GLY A 238 18.78 4.77 11.88
CA GLY A 238 18.10 5.43 12.99
C GLY A 238 16.70 4.86 13.26
N ARG A 239 16.29 4.86 14.52
CA ARG A 239 15.03 4.31 15.03
C ARG A 239 14.42 5.32 16.00
N VAL A 240 13.13 5.61 15.89
CA VAL A 240 12.50 6.65 16.72
C VAL A 240 12.49 6.22 18.18
N GLU A 241 12.99 7.07 19.09
CA GLU A 241 12.94 6.85 20.54
C GLU A 241 11.67 7.48 21.12
N VAL A 242 11.49 8.79 20.93
CA VAL A 242 10.26 9.50 21.31
C VAL A 242 9.55 10.02 20.06
N VAL A 243 8.25 9.75 20.00
CA VAL A 243 7.33 10.28 18.99
C VAL A 243 6.27 11.17 19.64
N GLU A 244 5.88 12.26 18.97
CA GLU A 244 4.72 13.08 19.32
C GLU A 244 3.63 12.88 18.27
N ILE A 245 2.43 12.49 18.72
CA ILE A 245 1.23 12.34 17.90
C ILE A 245 0.34 13.56 18.14
N GLU A 246 -0.03 14.23 17.05
CA GLU A 246 -0.93 15.38 17.03
C GLU A 246 -2.22 15.02 16.29
N ALA A 247 -3.35 14.97 17.00
CA ALA A 247 -4.65 14.60 16.47
C ALA A 247 -5.76 15.42 17.15
N ALA A 248 -6.72 15.92 16.36
CA ALA A 248 -7.84 16.75 16.85
C ALA A 248 -7.42 17.95 17.76
N GLY A 249 -6.22 18.50 17.54
CA GLY A 249 -5.64 19.59 18.33
C GLY A 249 -4.99 19.16 19.66
N ARG A 250 -5.04 17.88 20.04
CA ARG A 250 -4.28 17.31 21.16
C ARG A 250 -2.88 16.89 20.71
N LYS A 251 -1.92 16.91 21.64
CA LYS A 251 -0.54 16.43 21.46
C LYS A 251 -0.18 15.45 22.56
N GLU A 252 0.23 14.25 22.18
CA GLU A 252 0.54 13.15 23.10
C GLU A 252 1.91 12.56 22.73
N ARG A 253 2.75 12.25 23.72
CA ARG A 253 4.13 11.75 23.53
C ARG A 253 4.28 10.33 24.02
N TYR A 254 5.04 9.54 23.26
CA TYR A 254 5.28 8.13 23.54
C TYR A 254 6.75 7.79 23.35
N THR A 255 7.32 7.05 24.30
CA THR A 255 8.61 6.38 24.11
C THR A 255 8.36 5.02 23.46
N LEU A 256 9.00 4.77 22.32
CA LEU A 256 9.01 3.47 21.65
C LEU A 256 10.10 2.59 22.25
N ARG A 257 9.89 1.26 22.24
CA ARG A 257 10.96 0.30 22.55
C ARG A 257 11.97 0.26 21.40
N ASP A 258 13.25 0.09 21.71
CA ASP A 258 14.27 -0.27 20.71
C ASP A 258 14.19 -1.78 20.39
N ASP A 259 13.12 -2.16 19.71
CA ASP A 259 12.69 -3.55 19.49
C ASP A 259 11.92 -3.63 18.15
N PRO A 260 12.26 -4.57 17.24
CA PRO A 260 11.52 -4.77 15.99
C PRO A 260 10.10 -5.30 16.22
N GLY A 261 9.32 -5.40 15.14
CA GLY A 261 7.88 -5.69 15.20
C GLY A 261 7.02 -4.42 15.31
N SER A 262 5.75 -4.62 15.67
CA SER A 262 4.75 -3.54 15.75
C SER A 262 4.53 -3.08 17.19
N GLN A 263 4.40 -1.77 17.39
CA GLN A 263 4.11 -1.15 18.68
C GLN A 263 2.85 -0.28 18.54
N ARG A 264 1.84 -0.54 19.40
CA ARG A 264 0.56 0.17 19.40
C ARG A 264 0.57 1.28 20.45
N LEU A 265 0.37 2.51 20.00
CA LEU A 265 0.36 3.73 20.82
C LEU A 265 -1.09 4.19 20.99
N ALA A 266 -1.74 3.70 22.06
CA ALA A 266 -3.12 4.09 22.37
C ALA A 266 -3.20 5.56 22.79
N LEU A 267 -4.12 6.31 22.19
CA LEU A 267 -4.40 7.69 22.56
C LEU A 267 -5.12 7.74 23.91
N SER A 268 -4.82 8.75 24.72
CA SER A 268 -5.41 8.97 26.05
C SER A 268 -6.95 8.96 26.04
N GLN A 269 -7.52 9.39 24.91
CA GLN A 269 -8.91 9.24 24.52
C GLN A 269 -8.96 9.08 22.98
N PRO A 270 -10.01 8.48 22.40
CA PRO A 270 -10.21 8.49 20.96
C PRO A 270 -10.20 9.92 20.40
N ALA A 271 -9.67 10.09 19.19
CA ALA A 271 -9.53 11.39 18.52
C ALA A 271 -10.26 11.35 17.17
N LYS A 272 -11.36 12.10 17.03
CA LYS A 272 -12.05 12.25 15.75
C LYS A 272 -11.33 13.29 14.89
N ALA A 273 -10.63 12.86 13.83
CA ALA A 273 -9.77 13.70 13.02
C ALA A 273 -9.77 13.32 11.53
N ALA A 274 -9.61 14.32 10.66
CA ALA A 274 -9.28 14.16 9.24
C ALA A 274 -7.77 14.34 8.95
N THR A 275 -6.98 14.64 9.98
CA THR A 275 -5.52 14.80 9.89
C THR A 275 -4.87 14.43 11.21
N ILE A 276 -3.83 13.60 11.14
CA ILE A 276 -3.01 13.13 12.26
C ILE A 276 -1.55 13.38 11.87
N THR A 277 -0.77 14.03 12.73
CA THR A 277 0.69 14.21 12.50
C THR A 277 1.46 13.34 13.48
N VAL A 278 2.43 12.57 12.98
CA VAL A 278 3.30 11.69 13.76
C VAL A 278 4.73 12.18 13.56
N ARG A 279 5.34 12.75 14.59
CA ARG A 279 6.59 13.51 14.50
C ARG A 279 7.67 12.94 15.42
N ILE A 280 8.88 12.81 14.87
CA ILE A 280 10.09 12.39 15.59
C ILE A 280 10.47 13.49 16.59
N VAL A 281 10.69 13.12 17.85
CA VAL A 281 11.16 14.01 18.93
C VAL A 281 12.58 13.67 19.34
N SER A 282 12.91 12.37 19.40
CA SER A 282 14.28 11.87 19.59
C SER A 282 14.44 10.49 18.94
N VAL A 283 15.68 10.05 18.78
CA VAL A 283 16.07 8.89 17.98
C VAL A 283 17.12 8.06 18.72
N TYR A 284 16.96 6.74 18.71
CA TYR A 284 18.04 5.78 18.93
C TYR A 284 18.92 5.77 17.67
N PRO A 285 20.19 6.24 17.72
CA PRO A 285 20.99 6.40 16.51
C PRO A 285 21.25 5.06 15.80
N GLY A 286 21.46 5.13 14.49
CA GLY A 286 21.95 4.00 13.71
C GLY A 286 23.45 3.77 13.96
N ALA A 287 23.87 2.51 13.99
CA ALA A 287 25.28 2.14 14.16
C ALA A 287 26.18 2.55 12.98
N ARG A 288 25.61 3.04 11.87
CA ARG A 288 26.34 3.40 10.65
C ARG A 288 25.74 4.55 9.84
N TYR A 289 24.42 4.66 9.82
CA TYR A 289 23.67 5.66 9.06
C TYR A 289 22.83 6.49 10.01
N ALA A 290 22.75 7.80 9.75
CA ALA A 290 21.93 8.70 10.55
C ALA A 290 20.45 8.61 10.15
N ASP A 291 20.16 8.30 8.88
CA ASP A 291 18.81 8.20 8.31
C ASP A 291 17.89 7.33 9.18
N THR A 292 16.87 7.98 9.77
CA THR A 292 15.85 7.34 10.59
C THR A 292 14.71 6.81 9.74
N CYS A 293 14.28 5.58 10.03
CA CYS A 293 13.32 4.86 9.21
C CYS A 293 12.12 4.32 10.01
N LEU A 294 10.99 4.16 9.33
CA LEU A 294 9.82 3.42 9.79
C LEU A 294 9.39 2.40 8.73
N SER A 295 9.34 1.11 9.10
CA SER A 295 8.86 -0.01 8.27
C SER A 295 7.35 -0.26 8.38
N GLY A 296 6.59 0.76 8.81
CA GLY A 296 5.14 0.70 8.91
C GLY A 296 4.57 1.81 9.79
N LEU A 297 3.48 2.43 9.33
CA LEU A 297 2.69 3.39 10.11
C LEU A 297 1.21 3.25 9.76
N LEU A 298 0.37 2.99 10.76
CA LEU A 298 -1.03 2.61 10.64
C LEU A 298 -1.90 3.36 11.65
N LEU A 299 -3.14 3.67 11.28
CA LEU A 299 -4.17 4.14 12.22
C LEU A 299 -5.00 2.94 12.70
N ASP A 300 -5.21 2.84 14.01
CA ASP A 300 -6.22 1.95 14.59
C ASP A 300 -7.54 2.72 14.73
N LEU A 301 -8.55 2.23 14.01
CA LEU A 301 -9.88 2.80 13.92
C LEU A 301 -10.95 1.91 14.60
N GLU A 302 -10.53 0.77 15.15
CA GLU A 302 -11.42 -0.28 15.68
C GLU A 302 -11.41 -0.34 17.21
N GLY A 303 -10.28 0.03 17.84
CA GLY A 303 -10.25 0.33 19.28
C GLY A 303 -10.16 -0.87 20.21
N PHE A 304 -9.46 -1.93 19.78
CA PHE A 304 -9.18 -3.15 20.55
C PHE A 304 -8.38 -2.94 21.85
#